data_AF-D0ME69-F1
#
_entry.id   AF-D0ME69-F1
#
_cell.length_a   1.000
_cell.length_b   1.000
_cell.length_c   1.000
_cell.angle_alpha   90.00
_cell.angle_beta   90.00
_cell.angle_gamma   90.00
#
_symmetry.space_group_name_H-M   'P 1'
#
loop_
_entity.id
_entity.type
_entity.pdbx_description
1 polymer ?
#
loop_
_entity_poly.entity_id
_entity_poly.type
_entity_poly.pdbx_seq_one_letter_code
_entity_poly.pdbx_strand_id
1 'polypeptide(L)'
;MMGIWLGMLLVLNLRAIAPDSALTLYYVAAEQTLLHAQPGEGAYLMLHRREPVHVLDRVGLWWRVRTQDGAEGYVVAHDLSNVWLRVSKRQRRLFVYRGTRLVRSFPVDLGTNPFSDKTRRGSVASPDDWRTPEGVFYVAAKNARSQYYRALVLNYPTADDALRGLREGLISEAEYRAIVEAEANFRMPPMNTALGGWIEIHGDGTGQQVTWTQGCVALRNEDLDAIWPLVVVGTPVLIEP
;
A
#
# COMPACT_ATOMS: atom_id res chain seq x y z
N MET A 1 39.87 -44.52 32.37
CA MET A 1 38.92 -43.40 32.25
C MET A 1 38.31 -43.45 30.86
N MET A 2 37.02 -43.74 30.79
CA MET A 2 36.21 -43.81 29.57
C MET A 2 36.02 -42.42 28.96
N GLY A 3 35.99 -42.34 27.64
CA GLY A 3 35.63 -41.14 26.89
C GLY A 3 35.28 -41.50 25.45
N ILE A 4 34.04 -41.96 25.26
CA ILE A 4 33.46 -42.34 23.97
C ILE A 4 33.17 -41.05 23.19
N TRP A 5 33.78 -40.90 22.00
CA TRP A 5 33.36 -39.91 21.01
C TRP A 5 32.17 -40.44 20.24
N LEU A 6 30.96 -39.99 20.58
CA LEU A 6 29.75 -40.25 19.82
C LEU A 6 29.40 -39.01 19.00
N GLY A 7 29.41 -39.15 17.68
CA GLY A 7 29.06 -38.10 16.74
C GLY A 7 27.60 -37.69 16.85
N MET A 8 27.35 -36.39 16.72
CA MET A 8 26.01 -35.85 16.51
C MET A 8 26.03 -35.08 15.19
N LEU A 9 25.68 -35.78 14.11
CA LEU A 9 25.23 -35.15 12.87
C LEU A 9 23.89 -34.47 13.18
N LEU A 10 23.91 -33.14 13.30
CA LEU A 10 22.68 -32.36 13.35
C LEU A 10 22.11 -32.31 11.92
N VAL A 11 21.27 -33.29 11.58
CA VAL A 11 20.41 -33.22 10.40
C VAL A 11 19.42 -32.09 10.66
N LEU A 12 19.65 -30.93 10.04
CA LEU A 12 18.64 -29.88 9.91
C LEU A 12 17.52 -30.45 9.05
N ASN A 13 16.53 -31.07 9.70
CA ASN A 13 15.22 -31.34 9.14
C ASN A 13 14.60 -29.99 8.77
N LEU A 14 14.78 -29.57 7.52
CA LEU A 14 13.91 -28.63 6.85
C LEU A 14 12.51 -29.26 6.79
N ARG A 15 11.76 -29.17 7.89
CA ARG A 15 10.33 -29.40 7.86
C ARG A 15 9.76 -28.37 6.92
N ALA A 16 9.28 -28.85 5.77
CA ALA A 16 8.41 -28.12 4.89
C ALA A 16 7.29 -27.50 5.75
N ILE A 17 7.24 -26.18 5.78
CA ILE A 17 6.06 -25.46 6.23
C ILE A 17 4.99 -25.81 5.20
N ALA A 18 4.03 -26.65 5.57
CA ALA A 18 2.82 -26.82 4.79
C ALA A 18 2.17 -25.43 4.65
N PRO A 19 1.86 -24.95 3.42
CA PRO A 19 1.02 -23.79 3.29
C PRO A 19 -0.39 -24.18 3.73
N ASP A 20 -0.87 -23.44 4.72
CA ASP A 20 -2.27 -23.26 5.07
C ASP A 20 -3.16 -23.29 3.81
N SER A 21 -4.23 -24.08 3.84
CA SER A 21 -5.11 -24.35 2.69
C SER A 21 -6.07 -23.19 2.38
N ALA A 22 -5.53 -21.98 2.25
CA ALA A 22 -6.22 -20.81 1.74
C ALA A 22 -5.35 -20.23 0.61
N LEU A 23 -5.89 -20.21 -0.62
CA LEU A 23 -5.22 -19.63 -1.77
C LEU A 23 -4.71 -18.22 -1.42
N THR A 24 -3.43 -17.94 -1.63
CA THR A 24 -2.85 -16.66 -1.21
C THR A 24 -3.35 -15.55 -2.14
N LEU A 25 -3.96 -14.51 -1.57
CA LEU A 25 -4.43 -13.33 -2.29
C LEU A 25 -3.25 -12.43 -2.70
N TYR A 26 -3.23 -12.07 -3.98
CA TYR A 26 -2.37 -11.08 -4.60
C TYR A 26 -3.24 -10.08 -5.37
N TYR A 27 -2.60 -9.03 -5.87
CA TYR A 27 -3.19 -8.09 -6.81
C TYR A 27 -2.20 -7.83 -7.96
N VAL A 28 -2.72 -7.42 -9.11
CA VAL A 28 -1.90 -6.98 -10.24
C VAL A 28 -1.17 -5.68 -9.88
N ALA A 29 0.14 -5.76 -9.79
CA ALA A 29 1.06 -4.66 -9.48
C ALA A 29 1.47 -3.87 -10.73
N ALA A 30 1.45 -4.49 -11.90
CA ALA A 30 1.64 -3.81 -13.18
C ALA A 30 0.46 -2.87 -13.49
N GLU A 31 0.60 -2.02 -14.49
CA GLU A 31 -0.54 -1.24 -15.01
C GLU A 31 -1.60 -2.15 -15.62
N GLN A 32 -1.12 -3.15 -16.34
CA GLN A 32 -1.88 -4.24 -16.91
C GLN A 32 -0.97 -5.46 -17.05
N THR A 33 -1.54 -6.65 -16.98
CA THR A 33 -0.85 -7.91 -17.29
C THR A 33 -1.76 -8.80 -18.12
N LEU A 34 -1.19 -9.64 -18.97
CA LEU A 34 -1.93 -10.63 -19.73
C LEU A 34 -2.07 -11.92 -18.91
N LEU A 35 -3.26 -12.51 -18.96
CA LEU A 35 -3.55 -13.83 -18.44
C LEU A 35 -3.50 -14.83 -19.61
N HIS A 36 -2.60 -15.79 -19.50
CA HIS A 36 -2.29 -16.78 -20.52
C HIS A 36 -2.91 -18.14 -20.20
N ALA A 37 -3.37 -18.87 -21.23
CA ALA A 37 -3.87 -20.23 -21.03
C ALA A 37 -2.73 -21.18 -20.60
N GLN A 38 -1.52 -20.97 -21.14
CA GLN A 38 -0.30 -21.67 -20.76
C GLN A 38 0.88 -20.68 -20.70
N PRO A 39 1.96 -20.99 -19.96
CA PRO A 39 3.16 -20.17 -19.92
C PRO A 39 3.67 -19.78 -21.33
N GLY A 40 3.62 -18.50 -21.67
CA GLY A 40 4.10 -17.96 -22.94
C GLY A 40 3.19 -18.16 -24.15
N GLU A 41 2.02 -18.79 -24.00
CA GLU A 41 1.12 -19.12 -25.10
C GLU A 41 -0.31 -18.66 -24.81
N GLY A 42 -1.00 -18.11 -25.83
CA GLY A 42 -2.43 -17.85 -25.79
C GLY A 42 -2.91 -16.96 -24.64
N ALA A 43 -2.53 -15.67 -24.65
CA ALA A 43 -3.19 -14.67 -23.81
C ALA A 43 -4.66 -14.53 -24.21
N TYR A 44 -5.57 -14.59 -23.26
CA TYR A 44 -7.02 -14.55 -23.54
C TYR A 44 -7.77 -13.54 -22.67
N LEU A 45 -7.13 -12.98 -21.65
CA LEU A 45 -7.70 -11.93 -20.81
C LEU A 45 -6.60 -10.93 -20.41
N MET A 46 -6.97 -9.66 -20.28
CA MET A 46 -6.12 -8.62 -19.73
C MET A 46 -6.61 -8.29 -18.34
N LEU A 47 -5.71 -8.35 -17.37
CA LEU A 47 -5.97 -7.96 -15.99
C LEU A 47 -5.39 -6.58 -15.74
N HIS A 48 -6.09 -5.77 -14.95
CA HIS A 48 -5.71 -4.38 -14.69
C HIS A 48 -5.10 -4.21 -13.30
N ARG A 49 -4.34 -3.12 -13.11
CA ARG A 49 -3.78 -2.74 -11.81
C ARG A 49 -4.79 -2.92 -10.67
N ARG A 50 -4.31 -3.47 -9.56
CA ARG A 50 -5.06 -3.78 -8.32
C ARG A 50 -6.18 -4.80 -8.48
N GLU A 51 -6.35 -5.40 -9.66
CA GLU A 51 -7.26 -6.52 -9.81
C GLU A 51 -6.79 -7.69 -8.92
N PRO A 52 -7.65 -8.20 -8.03
CA PRO A 52 -7.30 -9.25 -7.10
C PRO A 52 -7.27 -10.62 -7.77
N VAL A 53 -6.23 -11.39 -7.45
CA VAL A 53 -6.05 -12.76 -7.95
C VAL A 53 -5.59 -13.68 -6.83
N HIS A 54 -6.03 -14.93 -6.88
CA HIS A 54 -5.58 -15.99 -6.00
C HIS A 54 -4.48 -16.78 -6.69
N VAL A 55 -3.29 -16.85 -6.08
CA VAL A 55 -2.20 -17.67 -6.63
C VAL A 55 -2.42 -19.14 -6.26
N LEU A 56 -2.46 -19.99 -7.28
CA LEU A 56 -2.71 -21.43 -7.17
C LEU A 56 -1.42 -22.24 -7.15
N ASP A 57 -0.50 -21.96 -8.08
CA ASP A 57 0.77 -22.69 -8.25
C ASP A 57 1.80 -21.84 -9.01
N ARG A 58 3.03 -22.32 -9.16
CA ARG A 58 4.15 -21.63 -9.82
C ARG A 58 4.92 -22.55 -10.75
N VAL A 59 5.15 -22.10 -11.98
CA VAL A 59 5.95 -22.78 -13.00
C VAL A 59 7.01 -21.80 -13.52
N GLY A 60 8.23 -21.90 -12.98
CA GLY A 60 9.32 -20.97 -13.29
C GLY A 60 8.94 -19.53 -12.93
N LEU A 61 8.92 -18.64 -13.93
CA LEU A 61 8.51 -17.23 -13.78
C LEU A 61 7.00 -17.01 -13.84
N TRP A 62 6.23 -18.05 -14.16
CA TRP A 62 4.78 -17.96 -14.36
C TRP A 62 4.05 -18.42 -13.11
N TRP A 63 3.07 -17.65 -12.67
CA TRP A 63 2.19 -18.02 -11.57
C TRP A 63 0.82 -18.36 -12.13
N ARG A 64 0.34 -19.55 -11.79
CA ARG A 64 -1.04 -19.92 -12.08
C ARG A 64 -1.94 -19.19 -11.10
N VAL A 65 -2.93 -18.48 -11.60
CA VAL A 65 -3.83 -17.66 -10.80
C VAL A 65 -5.29 -17.93 -11.12
N ARG A 66 -6.17 -17.59 -10.17
CA ARG A 66 -7.61 -17.51 -10.35
C ARG A 66 -8.08 -16.09 -10.06
N THR A 67 -8.76 -15.45 -11.00
CA THR A 67 -9.42 -14.15 -10.84
C THR A 67 -10.67 -14.28 -9.96
N GLN A 68 -11.28 -13.15 -9.56
CA GLN A 68 -12.51 -13.17 -8.76
C GLN A 68 -13.72 -13.76 -9.49
N ASP A 69 -13.83 -13.56 -10.79
CA ASP A 69 -14.88 -14.12 -11.64
C ASP A 69 -14.63 -15.58 -12.06
N GLY A 70 -13.50 -16.15 -11.62
CA GLY A 70 -13.21 -17.58 -11.76
C GLY A 70 -12.34 -17.97 -12.96
N ALA A 71 -11.88 -17.02 -13.78
CA ALA A 71 -10.93 -17.29 -14.84
C ALA A 71 -9.59 -17.80 -14.27
N GLU A 72 -9.04 -18.85 -14.87
CA GLU A 72 -7.76 -19.43 -14.47
C GLU A 72 -6.74 -19.44 -15.60
N GLY A 73 -5.55 -18.93 -15.31
CA GLY A 73 -4.46 -18.92 -16.29
C GLY A 73 -3.14 -18.58 -15.61
N TYR A 74 -2.17 -18.17 -16.42
CA TYR A 74 -0.82 -17.85 -16.00
C TYR A 74 -0.51 -16.38 -16.22
N VAL A 75 0.07 -15.75 -15.21
CA VAL A 75 0.61 -14.39 -15.28
C VAL A 75 2.08 -14.41 -14.88
N VAL A 76 2.85 -13.42 -15.33
CA VAL A 76 4.25 -13.32 -14.94
C VAL A 76 4.34 -12.89 -13.48
N ALA A 77 5.15 -13.60 -12.69
CA ALA A 77 5.26 -13.41 -11.25
C ALA A 77 5.59 -11.97 -10.84
N HIS A 78 6.42 -11.27 -11.61
CA HIS A 78 6.82 -9.90 -11.31
C HIS A 78 5.69 -8.89 -11.43
N ASP A 79 4.61 -9.23 -12.15
CA ASP A 79 3.44 -8.37 -12.34
C ASP A 79 2.45 -8.46 -11.18
N LEU A 80 2.71 -9.34 -10.20
CA LEU A 80 1.89 -9.50 -9.02
C LEU A 80 2.59 -9.01 -7.76
N SER A 81 1.80 -8.48 -6.84
CA SER A 81 2.23 -8.19 -5.47
C SER A 81 1.14 -8.52 -4.48
N ASN A 82 1.53 -8.80 -3.25
CA ASN A 82 0.64 -8.84 -2.10
C ASN A 82 1.22 -8.02 -0.94
N VAL A 83 2.13 -7.09 -1.25
CA VAL A 83 2.64 -6.12 -0.30
C VAL A 83 1.57 -5.05 -0.06
N TRP A 84 1.30 -4.72 1.18
CA TRP A 84 0.41 -3.60 1.52
C TRP A 84 0.88 -2.94 2.82
N LEU A 85 0.47 -1.70 3.02
CA LEU A 85 0.87 -0.88 4.16
C LEU A 85 -0.34 -0.67 5.09
N ARG A 86 -0.10 -0.71 6.40
CA ARG A 86 -1.05 -0.25 7.41
C ARG A 86 -0.39 0.83 8.25
N VAL A 87 -1.04 1.96 8.43
CA VAL A 87 -0.63 3.02 9.36
C VAL A 87 -1.67 3.08 10.46
N SER A 88 -1.26 2.93 11.72
CA SER A 88 -2.13 3.21 12.86
C SER A 88 -1.71 4.50 13.52
N LYS A 89 -2.63 5.46 13.60
CA LYS A 89 -2.37 6.75 14.24
C LYS A 89 -2.24 6.60 15.75
N ARG A 90 -3.02 5.72 16.38
CA ARG A 90 -2.95 5.37 17.81
C ARG A 90 -1.60 4.76 18.17
N GLN A 91 -1.12 3.82 17.36
CA GLN A 91 0.18 3.19 17.62
C GLN A 91 1.35 4.07 17.16
N ARG A 92 1.09 5.09 16.33
CA ARG A 92 2.11 5.90 15.64
C ARG A 92 3.13 5.03 14.93
N ARG A 93 2.62 4.05 14.18
CA ARG A 93 3.43 3.10 13.43
C ARG A 93 2.89 2.82 12.05
N LEU A 94 3.82 2.64 11.11
CA LEU A 94 3.59 2.01 9.82
C LEU A 94 4.00 0.55 9.90
N PHE A 95 3.19 -0.33 9.33
CA PHE A 95 3.38 -1.76 9.24
C PHE A 95 3.40 -2.16 7.77
N VAL A 96 4.38 -2.97 7.38
CA VAL A 96 4.49 -3.53 6.03
C VAL A 96 4.09 -4.98 6.08
N TYR A 97 3.09 -5.36 5.31
CA TYR A 97 2.61 -6.72 5.21
C TYR A 97 2.94 -7.33 3.85
N ARG A 98 3.02 -8.67 3.82
CA ARG A 98 3.01 -9.49 2.61
C ARG A 98 1.92 -10.54 2.79
N GLY A 99 0.78 -10.36 2.12
CA GLY A 99 -0.44 -11.09 2.45
C GLY A 99 -0.81 -10.84 3.91
N THR A 100 -0.97 -11.89 4.71
CA THR A 100 -1.28 -11.80 6.15
C THR A 100 -0.04 -11.65 7.03
N ARG A 101 1.17 -11.83 6.48
CA ARG A 101 2.41 -11.83 7.26
C ARG A 101 2.93 -10.40 7.45
N LEU A 102 3.11 -10.00 8.71
CA LEU A 102 3.87 -8.79 9.04
C LEU A 102 5.34 -8.96 8.67
N VAL A 103 5.88 -8.05 7.85
CA VAL A 103 7.27 -8.06 7.37
C VAL A 103 8.13 -7.09 8.15
N ARG A 104 7.67 -5.86 8.35
CA ARG A 104 8.39 -4.79 9.06
C ARG A 104 7.40 -3.85 9.76
N SER A 105 7.90 -3.10 10.75
CA SER A 105 7.16 -1.97 11.31
C SER A 105 8.10 -0.85 11.73
N PHE A 106 7.64 0.40 11.62
CA PHE A 106 8.43 1.60 11.81
C PHE A 106 7.65 2.64 12.62
N PRO A 107 8.30 3.43 13.50
CA PRO A 107 7.66 4.60 14.09
C PRO A 107 7.34 5.62 12.98
N VAL A 108 6.25 6.37 13.14
CA VAL A 108 5.90 7.46 12.22
C VAL A 108 5.60 8.74 12.98
N ASP A 109 5.97 9.86 12.38
CA ASP A 109 5.42 11.16 12.73
C ASP A 109 4.17 11.43 11.88
N LEU A 110 3.26 12.23 12.43
CA LEU A 110 1.93 12.44 11.86
C LEU A 110 1.59 13.94 11.76
N GLY A 111 0.44 14.19 11.16
CA GLY A 111 -0.21 15.49 11.19
C GLY A 111 -0.63 15.92 12.59
N THR A 112 -0.97 17.20 12.74
CA THR A 112 -1.61 17.73 13.96
C THR A 112 -2.97 17.06 14.18
N ASN A 113 -3.43 17.04 15.43
CA ASN A 113 -4.67 16.37 15.82
C ASN A 113 -4.82 14.94 15.22
N PRO A 114 -3.87 14.03 15.51
CA PRO A 114 -3.81 12.71 14.87
C PRO A 114 -4.98 11.80 15.24
N PHE A 115 -5.77 12.16 16.25
CA PHE A 115 -6.94 11.41 16.72
C PHE A 115 -8.22 11.70 15.90
N SER A 116 -8.15 12.61 14.94
CA SER A 116 -9.28 12.96 14.07
C SER A 116 -8.95 12.70 12.60
N ASP A 117 -9.97 12.35 11.82
CA ASP A 117 -9.88 12.25 10.38
C ASP A 117 -9.73 13.63 9.72
N LYS A 118 -9.08 13.64 8.54
CA LYS A 118 -8.90 14.82 7.70
C LYS A 118 -10.12 15.04 6.82
N THR A 119 -10.89 16.08 7.14
CA THR A 119 -12.09 16.44 6.36
C THR A 119 -11.87 17.64 5.44
N ARG A 120 -10.82 18.43 5.66
CA ARG A 120 -10.49 19.63 4.86
C ARG A 120 -9.01 19.97 4.85
N ARG A 121 -8.63 20.89 3.95
CA ARG A 121 -7.30 21.49 3.88
C ARG A 121 -7.03 22.34 5.13
N GLY A 122 -5.88 22.12 5.76
CA GLY A 122 -5.39 22.99 6.82
C GLY A 122 -4.67 24.22 6.32
N SER A 123 -4.54 25.22 7.20
CA SER A 123 -3.85 26.47 6.93
C SER A 123 -3.22 27.01 8.21
N VAL A 124 -2.44 28.09 8.12
CA VAL A 124 -1.92 28.77 9.31
C VAL A 124 -3.04 29.27 10.23
N ALA A 125 -4.19 29.64 9.67
CA ALA A 125 -5.37 30.05 10.44
C ALA A 125 -6.17 28.86 11.02
N SER A 126 -6.01 27.66 10.44
CA SER A 126 -6.67 26.42 10.85
C SER A 126 -5.67 25.26 10.90
N PRO A 127 -4.66 25.30 11.79
CA PRO A 127 -3.62 24.29 11.84
C PRO A 127 -4.15 22.94 12.34
N ASP A 128 -5.32 22.93 13.01
CA ASP A 128 -5.99 21.71 13.44
C ASP A 128 -6.51 20.84 12.30
N ASP A 129 -6.57 21.36 11.07
CA ASP A 129 -6.98 20.63 9.86
C ASP A 129 -5.79 19.98 9.11
N TRP A 130 -4.56 20.12 9.63
CA TRP A 130 -3.37 19.39 9.18
C TRP A 130 -3.33 17.93 9.67
N ARG A 131 -4.50 17.28 9.68
CA ARG A 131 -4.71 15.90 10.12
C ARG A 131 -4.24 14.91 9.07
N THR A 132 -3.79 13.75 9.52
CA THR A 132 -3.57 12.59 8.64
C THR A 132 -4.91 11.89 8.39
N PRO A 133 -5.32 11.68 7.12
CA PRO A 133 -6.61 11.08 6.80
C PRO A 133 -6.69 9.61 7.25
N GLU A 134 -7.90 9.13 7.50
CA GLU A 134 -8.25 7.74 7.75
C GLU A 134 -8.96 7.15 6.54
N GLY A 135 -8.75 5.87 6.26
CA GLY A 135 -9.40 5.18 5.15
C GLY A 135 -8.48 4.23 4.39
N VAL A 136 -9.00 3.75 3.26
CA VAL A 136 -8.27 2.87 2.33
C VAL A 136 -7.78 3.68 1.16
N PHE A 137 -6.47 3.68 0.96
CA PHE A 137 -5.76 4.41 -0.08
C PHE A 137 -4.91 3.46 -0.93
N TYR A 138 -4.29 4.03 -1.94
CA TYR A 138 -3.18 3.43 -2.66
C TYR A 138 -2.10 4.46 -2.97
N VAL A 139 -0.89 3.97 -3.21
CA VAL A 139 0.21 4.81 -3.70
C VAL A 139 -0.06 5.21 -5.15
N ALA A 140 -0.50 6.45 -5.37
CA ALA A 140 -0.79 7.01 -6.68
C ALA A 140 0.49 7.36 -7.45
N ALA A 141 1.57 7.75 -6.76
CA ALA A 141 2.85 8.06 -7.37
C ALA A 141 4.03 7.81 -6.41
N LYS A 142 5.23 7.65 -6.98
CA LYS A 142 6.49 7.60 -6.23
C LYS A 142 7.38 8.77 -6.65
N ASN A 143 7.74 9.63 -5.71
CA ASN A 143 8.67 10.73 -5.94
C ASN A 143 10.02 10.44 -5.26
N ALA A 144 11.00 10.04 -6.06
CA ALA A 144 12.37 9.75 -5.57
C ALA A 144 13.20 11.01 -5.28
N ARG A 145 12.71 12.20 -5.68
CA ARG A 145 13.38 13.50 -5.53
C ARG A 145 12.49 14.46 -4.74
N SER A 146 11.84 13.95 -3.70
CA SER A 146 11.05 14.80 -2.80
C SER A 146 11.99 15.73 -2.01
N GLN A 147 11.49 16.92 -1.64
CA GLN A 147 12.18 17.78 -0.69
C GLN A 147 12.35 17.12 0.69
N TYR A 148 11.50 16.11 1.01
CA TYR A 148 11.57 15.31 2.22
C TYR A 148 12.23 13.94 1.96
N TYR A 149 13.37 13.93 1.25
CA TYR A 149 14.12 12.75 0.78
C TYR A 149 13.41 11.93 -0.30
N ARG A 150 12.33 11.20 0.03
CA ARG A 150 11.50 10.44 -0.91
C ARG A 150 10.05 10.50 -0.46
N ALA A 151 9.11 10.31 -1.38
CA ALA A 151 7.68 10.30 -1.06
C ALA A 151 6.89 9.24 -1.84
N LEU A 152 5.97 8.58 -1.14
CA LEU A 152 4.91 7.76 -1.71
C LEU A 152 3.62 8.59 -1.62
N VAL A 153 3.16 9.12 -2.75
CA VAL A 153 1.98 9.99 -2.82
C VAL A 153 0.73 9.11 -2.74
N LEU A 154 -0.19 9.41 -1.82
CA LEU A 154 -1.46 8.69 -1.70
C LEU A 154 -2.53 9.31 -2.59
N ASN A 155 -3.54 8.53 -2.98
CA ASN A 155 -4.71 8.99 -3.72
C ASN A 155 -5.72 9.77 -2.85
N TYR A 156 -5.27 10.49 -1.81
CA TYR A 156 -6.17 11.37 -1.07
C TYR A 156 -6.37 12.69 -1.84
N PRO A 157 -7.62 13.19 -1.97
CA PRO A 157 -8.87 12.61 -1.45
C PRO A 157 -9.39 11.43 -2.28
N THR A 158 -10.04 10.48 -1.60
CA THR A 158 -10.79 9.35 -2.20
C THR A 158 -12.21 9.73 -2.58
N ALA A 159 -12.93 8.83 -3.25
CA ALA A 159 -14.35 8.95 -3.55
C ALA A 159 -15.20 9.12 -2.27
N ASP A 160 -14.85 8.42 -1.19
CA ASP A 160 -15.54 8.57 0.10
C ASP A 160 -15.28 9.95 0.73
N ASP A 161 -14.04 10.44 0.66
CA ASP A 161 -13.69 11.81 1.08
C ASP A 161 -14.46 12.85 0.26
N ALA A 162 -14.53 12.64 -1.06
CA ALA A 162 -15.22 13.52 -1.99
C ALA A 162 -16.73 13.53 -1.75
N LEU A 163 -17.34 12.37 -1.50
CA LEU A 163 -18.76 12.26 -1.19
C LEU A 163 -19.12 13.02 0.09
N ARG A 164 -18.30 12.87 1.14
CA ARG A 164 -18.44 13.64 2.39
C ARG A 164 -18.28 15.14 2.11
N GLY A 165 -17.24 15.53 1.37
CA GLY A 165 -16.97 16.90 0.99
C GLY A 165 -18.12 17.57 0.22
N LEU A 166 -18.73 16.85 -0.72
CA LEU A 166 -19.86 17.32 -1.50
C LEU A 166 -21.09 17.53 -0.61
N ARG A 167 -21.39 16.58 0.28
CA ARG A 167 -22.50 16.69 1.24
C ARG A 167 -22.35 17.86 2.21
N GLU A 168 -21.11 18.18 2.58
CA GLU A 168 -20.78 19.32 3.45
C GLU A 168 -20.66 20.65 2.68
N GLY A 169 -20.80 20.64 1.35
CA GLY A 169 -20.65 21.84 0.52
C GLY A 169 -19.22 22.38 0.43
N LEU A 170 -18.21 21.54 0.73
CA LEU A 170 -16.79 21.91 0.66
C LEU A 170 -16.24 21.87 -0.76
N ILE A 171 -16.74 20.96 -1.59
CA ILE A 171 -16.32 20.81 -2.99
C ILE A 171 -17.52 20.87 -3.92
N SER A 172 -17.25 21.24 -5.16
CA SER A 172 -18.22 21.22 -6.25
C SER A 172 -18.52 19.81 -6.75
N GLU A 173 -19.67 19.65 -7.41
CA GLU A 173 -20.02 18.42 -8.15
C GLU A 173 -18.94 18.05 -9.20
N ALA A 174 -18.29 19.04 -9.81
CA ALA A 174 -17.22 18.82 -10.78
C ALA A 174 -15.96 18.23 -10.12
N GLU A 175 -15.55 18.76 -8.96
CA GLU A 175 -14.43 18.20 -8.18
C GLU A 175 -14.75 16.80 -7.68
N TYR A 176 -15.98 16.57 -7.19
CA TYR A 176 -16.44 15.24 -6.79
C TYR A 176 -16.29 14.22 -7.93
N ARG A 177 -16.83 14.52 -9.12
CA ARG A 177 -16.72 13.65 -10.28
C ARG A 177 -15.28 13.40 -10.69
N ALA A 178 -14.44 14.42 -10.67
CA ALA A 178 -13.03 14.29 -11.01
C ALA A 178 -12.27 13.36 -10.04
N ILE A 179 -12.59 13.42 -8.74
CA ILE A 179 -11.99 12.52 -7.73
C ILE A 179 -12.46 11.08 -7.95
N VAL A 180 -13.78 10.87 -8.11
CA VAL A 180 -14.35 9.54 -8.36
C VAL A 180 -13.78 8.91 -9.63
N GLU A 181 -13.68 9.68 -10.71
CA GLU A 181 -13.11 9.21 -11.97
C GLU A 181 -11.60 8.89 -11.85
N ALA A 182 -10.84 9.70 -11.09
CA ALA A 182 -9.44 9.42 -10.84
C ALA A 182 -9.26 8.10 -10.07
N GLU A 183 -10.05 7.88 -9.03
CA GLU A 183 -9.99 6.65 -8.24
C GLU A 183 -10.39 5.41 -9.05
N ALA A 184 -11.48 5.48 -9.82
CA ALA A 184 -11.95 4.38 -10.68
C ALA A 184 -10.90 3.94 -11.72
N ASN A 185 -9.98 4.83 -12.08
CA ASN A 185 -8.92 4.59 -13.06
C ASN A 185 -7.51 4.50 -12.43
N PHE A 186 -7.41 4.40 -11.10
CA PHE A 186 -6.15 4.35 -10.35
C PHE A 186 -5.17 5.50 -10.67
N ARG A 187 -5.71 6.69 -10.94
CA ARG A 187 -4.96 7.91 -11.23
C ARG A 187 -4.86 8.83 -10.02
N MET A 188 -3.91 9.76 -10.08
CA MET A 188 -3.80 10.83 -9.10
C MET A 188 -5.06 11.73 -9.14
N PRO A 189 -5.79 11.92 -8.02
CA PRO A 189 -6.93 12.82 -7.98
C PRO A 189 -6.49 14.30 -8.02
N PRO A 190 -7.42 15.25 -8.20
CA PRO A 190 -7.13 16.67 -8.01
C PRO A 190 -6.53 16.95 -6.62
N MET A 191 -5.27 17.40 -6.60
CA MET A 191 -4.52 17.64 -5.36
C MET A 191 -4.75 19.03 -4.74
N ASN A 192 -5.59 19.85 -5.36
CA ASN A 192 -5.81 21.24 -4.95
C ASN A 192 -7.28 21.58 -4.69
N THR A 193 -8.02 20.68 -4.06
CA THR A 193 -9.41 20.93 -3.63
C THR A 193 -9.45 21.50 -2.21
N ALA A 194 -10.65 21.88 -1.76
CA ALA A 194 -10.91 22.27 -0.37
C ALA A 194 -10.70 21.13 0.64
N LEU A 195 -10.76 19.87 0.20
CA LEU A 195 -10.42 18.70 1.03
C LEU A 195 -8.91 18.63 1.30
N GLY A 196 -8.11 19.21 0.42
CA GLY A 196 -6.66 19.12 0.42
C GLY A 196 -6.17 18.20 -0.69
N GLY A 197 -5.02 17.57 -0.44
CA GLY A 197 -4.28 16.74 -1.39
C GLY A 197 -2.84 16.61 -0.88
N TRP A 198 -1.97 16.01 -1.69
CA TRP A 198 -0.55 15.83 -1.37
C TRP A 198 -0.30 15.18 0.00
N ILE A 199 -1.13 14.21 0.36
CA ILE A 199 -0.86 13.35 1.50
C ILE A 199 0.15 12.29 1.06
N GLU A 200 1.29 12.25 1.73
CA GLU A 200 2.40 11.41 1.36
C GLU A 200 2.86 10.55 2.55
N ILE A 201 3.43 9.39 2.24
CA ILE A 201 4.34 8.69 3.15
C ILE A 201 5.75 9.09 2.71
N HIS A 202 6.44 9.93 3.49
CA HIS A 202 7.73 10.52 3.10
C HIS A 202 8.83 10.32 4.14
N GLY A 203 10.06 10.72 3.78
CA GLY A 203 11.24 10.66 4.64
C GLY A 203 11.28 11.82 5.63
N ASP A 204 12.47 12.17 6.11
CA ASP A 204 12.68 13.34 6.99
C ASP A 204 11.87 13.32 8.31
N GLY A 205 11.33 12.16 8.67
CA GLY A 205 10.69 11.95 9.97
C GLY A 205 11.75 11.85 11.06
N THR A 206 11.40 12.36 12.23
CA THR A 206 12.26 12.36 13.43
C THR A 206 12.42 10.95 14.02
N GLY A 207 11.45 10.06 13.76
CA GLY A 207 11.34 8.75 14.39
C GLY A 207 10.92 8.80 15.87
N GLN A 208 10.56 9.98 16.38
CA GLN A 208 10.20 10.22 17.78
C GLN A 208 8.69 10.18 18.02
N GLN A 209 7.90 9.83 17.00
CA GLN A 209 6.44 9.70 17.09
C GLN A 209 5.76 11.02 17.45
N VAL A 210 6.25 12.12 16.89
CA VAL A 210 5.73 13.48 17.13
C VAL A 210 4.69 13.90 16.09
N THR A 211 4.07 15.07 16.27
CA THR A 211 3.11 15.65 15.33
C THR A 211 3.65 16.97 14.79
N TRP A 212 3.96 17.02 13.51
CA TRP A 212 4.51 18.22 12.87
C TRP A 212 4.17 18.36 11.40
N THR A 213 3.77 17.26 10.74
CA THR A 213 3.47 17.30 9.31
C THR A 213 2.16 18.05 9.06
N GLN A 214 1.90 18.39 7.80
CA GLN A 214 0.62 18.99 7.39
C GLN A 214 -0.46 17.94 7.03
N GLY A 215 -0.30 16.72 7.54
CA GLY A 215 -1.18 15.57 7.30
C GLY A 215 -0.47 14.34 6.74
N CYS A 216 0.80 14.47 6.34
CA CYS A 216 1.61 13.35 5.86
C CYS A 216 2.01 12.37 6.99
N VAL A 217 2.50 11.20 6.57
CA VAL A 217 3.10 10.18 7.44
C VAL A 217 4.62 10.20 7.21
N ALA A 218 5.40 10.71 8.17
CA ALA A 218 6.84 10.83 7.99
C ALA A 218 7.60 9.68 8.68
N LEU A 219 8.54 9.08 7.95
CA LEU A 219 9.47 8.07 8.43
C LEU A 219 10.89 8.62 8.44
N ARG A 220 11.77 8.01 9.23
CA ARG A 220 13.21 8.22 9.04
C ARG A 220 13.62 7.76 7.64
N ASN A 221 14.65 8.39 7.09
CA ASN A 221 15.11 8.09 5.73
C ASN A 221 15.49 6.61 5.56
N GLU A 222 16.17 6.03 6.54
CA GLU A 222 16.55 4.61 6.51
C GLU A 222 15.35 3.65 6.56
N ASP A 223 14.27 4.05 7.25
CA ASP A 223 13.04 3.27 7.33
C ASP A 223 12.28 3.33 6.00
N LEU A 224 12.26 4.51 5.36
CA LEU A 224 11.68 4.68 4.03
C LEU A 224 12.46 3.91 2.96
N ASP A 225 13.80 3.88 3.05
CA ASP A 225 14.63 3.09 2.14
C ASP A 225 14.34 1.59 2.25
N ALA A 226 14.05 1.09 3.44
CA ALA A 226 13.70 -0.31 3.66
C ALA A 226 12.34 -0.71 3.02
N ILE A 227 11.41 0.24 2.85
CA ILE A 227 10.10 -0.03 2.22
C ILE A 227 10.05 0.35 0.75
N TRP A 228 10.90 1.30 0.31
CA TRP A 228 10.89 1.83 -1.05
C TRP A 228 10.92 0.78 -2.18
N PRO A 229 11.74 -0.29 -2.13
CA PRO A 229 11.76 -1.31 -3.18
C PRO A 229 10.60 -2.30 -3.09
N LEU A 230 9.89 -2.35 -1.95
CA LEU A 230 8.75 -3.25 -1.74
C LEU A 230 7.45 -2.67 -2.27
N VAL A 231 7.37 -1.34 -2.33
CA VAL A 231 6.18 -0.57 -2.71
C VAL A 231 6.24 -0.18 -4.18
N VAL A 232 5.14 -0.43 -4.88
CA VAL A 232 4.89 -0.01 -6.27
C VAL A 232 3.69 0.93 -6.35
N VAL A 233 3.51 1.62 -7.47
CA VAL A 233 2.26 2.36 -7.73
C VAL A 233 1.07 1.38 -7.66
N GLY A 234 -0.02 1.80 -7.02
CA GLY A 234 -1.17 0.96 -6.73
C GLY A 234 -1.05 0.11 -5.45
N THR A 235 0.09 0.13 -4.73
CA THR A 235 0.20 -0.57 -3.44
C THR A 235 -0.90 -0.11 -2.47
N PRO A 236 -1.72 -1.01 -1.91
CA PRO A 236 -2.73 -0.65 -0.93
C PRO A 236 -2.13 -0.09 0.35
N VAL A 237 -2.78 0.93 0.89
CA VAL A 237 -2.43 1.58 2.15
C VAL A 237 -3.70 1.74 2.97
N LEU A 238 -3.75 1.15 4.17
CA LEU A 238 -4.79 1.43 5.15
C LEU A 238 -4.24 2.44 6.15
N ILE A 239 -4.96 3.53 6.41
CA ILE A 239 -4.70 4.41 7.55
C ILE A 239 -5.88 4.29 8.50
N GLU A 240 -5.61 3.88 9.73
CA GLU A 240 -6.61 3.68 10.77
C GLU A 240 -6.31 4.54 12.01
N PRO A 241 -7.31 4.73 12.90
CA PRO A 241 -7.15 5.48 14.14
C PRO A 241 -5.96 5.10 15.04
#